data_AF-A0A2V7Y0I2-F1
#
_entry.id   AF-A0A2V7Y0I2-F1
#
_cell.length_a   1.000
_cell.length_b   1.000
_cell.length_c   1.000
_cell.angle_alpha   90.00
_cell.angle_beta   90.00
_cell.angle_gamma   90.00
#
_symmetry.space_group_name_H-M   'P 1'
#
loop_
_entity.id
_entity.type
_entity.pdbx_description
1 polymer ?
#
loop_
_entity_poly.entity_id
_entity_poly.type
_entity_poly.pdbx_seq_one_letter_code
_entity_poly.pdbx_strand_id
1 'polypeptide(L)'
;IIGRFIARALEEQKANARGVVPVSVEKMPIFRHGQLTENRSDVAEAIGSSVLPTARVAKETGYICLQFEKNRNWKKKRTHDPGQPVEGFTVSAAEDQSQIQMLCDAYEKSDNDGRKMIQLFAQLSIIEGEGVPPGRFQP
;
A
#
# COMPACT_ATOMS: atom_id res chain seq x y z
N ILE A 1 8.76 -7.30 -32.03
CA ILE A 1 8.31 -5.96 -32.49
C ILE A 1 7.37 -5.39 -31.43
N ILE A 2 7.73 -4.25 -30.84
CA ILE A 2 7.11 -3.66 -29.64
C ILE A 2 5.65 -3.22 -29.87
N GLY A 3 5.29 -2.87 -31.11
CA GLY A 3 3.94 -2.38 -31.46
C GLY A 3 2.79 -3.31 -31.09
N ARG A 4 2.98 -4.64 -31.17
CA ARG A 4 1.94 -5.61 -30.78
C ARG A 4 1.66 -5.62 -29.28
N PHE A 5 2.66 -5.33 -28.46
CA PHE A 5 2.52 -5.27 -27.01
C PHE A 5 1.82 -3.99 -26.57
N ILE A 6 2.13 -2.86 -27.23
CA ILE A 6 1.48 -1.57 -26.97
C ILE A 6 0.00 -1.64 -27.35
N ALA A 7 -0.33 -2.17 -28.54
CA ALA A 7 -1.71 -2.29 -29.00
C ALA A 7 -2.57 -3.12 -28.03
N ARG A 8 -2.03 -4.26 -27.58
CA ARG A 8 -2.68 -5.14 -26.61
C ARG A 8 -2.86 -4.47 -25.25
N ALA A 9 -1.83 -3.81 -24.73
CA ALA A 9 -1.92 -3.10 -23.44
C ALA A 9 -2.99 -2.00 -23.46
N LEU A 10 -3.15 -1.30 -24.59
CA LEU A 10 -4.14 -0.23 -24.75
C LEU A 10 -5.57 -0.77 -24.84
N GLU A 11 -5.74 -1.94 -25.45
CA GLU A 11 -7.02 -2.65 -25.49
C GLU A 11 -7.41 -3.20 -24.12
N GLU A 12 -6.45 -3.77 -23.39
CA GLU A 12 -6.64 -4.25 -22.02
C GLU A 12 -7.01 -3.08 -21.07
N GLN A 13 -6.37 -1.91 -21.21
CA GLN A 13 -6.78 -0.71 -20.45
C GLN A 13 -8.21 -0.27 -20.75
N LYS A 14 -8.61 -0.25 -22.03
CA LYS A 14 -9.98 0.12 -22.43
C LYS A 14 -11.02 -0.88 -21.91
N ALA A 15 -10.70 -2.18 -21.91
CA ALA A 15 -11.56 -3.22 -21.36
C ALA A 15 -11.76 -3.05 -19.85
N ASN A 16 -10.67 -2.78 -19.12
CA ASN A 16 -10.70 -2.52 -17.68
C ASN A 16 -11.51 -1.25 -17.34
N ALA A 17 -11.35 -0.17 -18.11
CA ALA A 17 -12.12 1.06 -17.94
C ALA A 17 -13.63 0.89 -18.19
N ARG A 18 -14.01 -0.12 -18.99
CA ARG A 18 -15.40 -0.50 -19.25
C ARG A 18 -15.94 -1.53 -18.25
N GLY A 19 -15.15 -1.95 -17.27
CA GLY A 19 -15.53 -2.97 -16.29
C GLY A 19 -15.72 -4.35 -16.90
N VAL A 20 -15.15 -4.61 -18.08
CA VAL A 20 -15.27 -5.91 -18.74
C VAL A 20 -14.33 -6.89 -18.03
N VAL A 21 -14.91 -7.81 -17.28
CA VAL A 21 -14.15 -8.91 -16.65
C VAL A 21 -13.65 -9.89 -17.72
N PRO A 22 -12.42 -10.42 -17.58
CA PRO A 22 -11.90 -11.40 -18.52
C PRO A 22 -12.72 -12.69 -18.47
N VAL A 23 -12.94 -13.30 -19.65
CA VAL A 23 -13.79 -14.48 -19.86
C VAL A 23 -13.28 -15.73 -19.12
N SER A 24 -11.99 -15.78 -18.76
CA SER A 24 -11.40 -16.90 -18.02
C SER A 24 -10.75 -16.43 -16.72
N VAL A 25 -11.24 -17.00 -15.63
CA VAL A 25 -10.83 -16.78 -14.24
C VAL A 25 -9.52 -17.49 -13.90
N GLU A 26 -9.09 -18.46 -14.72
CA GLU A 26 -7.90 -19.31 -14.48
C GLU A 26 -6.57 -18.54 -14.51
N LYS A 27 -6.55 -17.36 -15.14
CA LYS A 27 -5.35 -16.49 -15.23
C LYS A 27 -5.33 -15.38 -14.20
N MET A 28 -6.38 -15.25 -13.38
CA MET A 28 -6.37 -14.27 -12.31
C MET A 28 -5.49 -14.78 -11.15
N PRO A 29 -4.51 -13.98 -10.66
CA PRO A 29 -3.53 -14.42 -9.66
C PRO A 29 -4.16 -14.81 -8.31
N ILE A 30 -5.43 -14.47 -8.10
CA ILE A 30 -6.19 -14.72 -6.87
C ILE A 30 -6.84 -16.13 -6.87
N PHE A 31 -6.84 -16.86 -8.01
CA PHE A 31 -7.66 -18.07 -8.18
C PHE A 31 -6.87 -19.39 -8.19
N ARG A 32 -5.56 -19.38 -7.86
CA ARG A 32 -4.75 -20.60 -7.95
C ARG A 32 -4.97 -21.63 -6.83
N HIS A 33 -5.59 -21.27 -5.72
CA HIS A 33 -5.89 -22.23 -4.65
C HIS A 33 -7.33 -21.99 -4.19
N GLY A 34 -8.20 -22.92 -4.59
CA GLY A 34 -9.64 -22.76 -4.56
C GLY A 34 -10.23 -22.63 -3.16
N GLN A 35 -11.04 -21.58 -2.98
CA GLN A 35 -12.38 -21.68 -2.42
C GLN A 35 -13.10 -20.37 -2.76
N LEU A 36 -14.04 -20.41 -3.69
CA LEU A 36 -15.08 -19.38 -3.77
C LEU A 36 -15.99 -19.65 -2.58
N THR A 37 -15.73 -18.99 -1.46
CA THR A 37 -16.69 -19.05 -0.36
C THR A 37 -17.84 -18.12 -0.70
N GLU A 38 -18.99 -18.72 -0.99
CA GLU A 38 -20.32 -18.12 -0.97
C GLU A 38 -20.75 -17.76 0.48
N ASN A 39 -19.78 -17.64 1.40
CA ASN A 39 -20.00 -17.28 2.78
C ASN A 39 -20.08 -15.77 2.87
N ARG A 40 -21.29 -15.25 3.12
CA ARG A 40 -21.51 -13.82 3.40
C ARG A 40 -20.68 -13.31 4.60
N SER A 41 -20.23 -14.20 5.49
CA SER A 41 -19.27 -13.87 6.55
C SER A 41 -17.92 -13.40 5.99
N ASP A 42 -17.45 -14.06 4.93
CA ASP A 42 -16.14 -13.80 4.33
C ASP A 42 -16.20 -12.55 3.46
N VAL A 43 -17.39 -12.18 2.96
CA VAL A 43 -17.62 -10.90 2.28
C VAL A 43 -17.62 -9.74 3.28
N ALA A 44 -18.16 -9.90 4.49
CA ALA A 44 -18.02 -8.89 5.54
C ALA A 44 -16.56 -8.76 6.00
N GLU A 45 -15.84 -9.89 6.06
CA GLU A 45 -14.41 -9.93 6.35
C GLU A 45 -13.57 -9.35 5.19
N ALA A 46 -13.99 -9.51 3.93
CA ALA A 46 -13.34 -8.97 2.73
C ALA A 46 -13.68 -7.50 2.44
N ILE A 47 -14.89 -7.04 2.79
CA ILE A 47 -15.25 -5.61 2.79
C ILE A 47 -14.53 -4.90 3.95
N GLY A 48 -14.24 -5.60 5.05
CA GLY A 48 -13.30 -5.19 6.09
C GLY A 48 -11.82 -5.28 5.69
N SER A 49 -11.48 -6.24 4.82
CA SER A 49 -10.16 -6.51 4.27
C SER A 49 -10.00 -5.86 2.89
N SER A 50 -10.25 -4.55 2.85
CA SER A 50 -9.61 -3.71 1.84
C SER A 50 -8.11 -3.87 2.01
N VAL A 51 -7.40 -3.98 0.89
CA VAL A 51 -5.98 -4.29 0.70
C VAL A 51 -4.98 -3.32 1.37
N LEU A 52 -5.35 -2.59 2.44
CA LEU A 52 -4.44 -1.93 3.38
C LEU A 52 -4.96 -2.02 4.83
N PRO A 53 -4.84 -3.17 5.52
CA PRO A 53 -5.09 -3.25 6.98
C PRO A 53 -4.12 -2.36 7.78
N THR A 54 -2.95 -2.09 7.23
CA THR A 54 -1.87 -1.36 7.92
C THR A 54 -2.24 0.05 8.28
N ALA A 55 -3.01 0.77 7.46
CA ALA A 55 -3.34 2.17 7.72
C ALA A 55 -4.28 2.32 8.95
N ARG A 56 -5.33 1.50 9.04
CA ARG A 56 -6.25 1.50 10.20
C ARG A 56 -5.56 1.00 11.47
N VAL A 57 -4.75 -0.05 11.37
CA VAL A 57 -3.98 -0.58 12.50
C VAL A 57 -2.88 0.40 12.95
N ALA A 58 -2.31 1.20 12.04
CA ALA A 58 -1.33 2.25 12.37
C ALA A 58 -1.90 3.26 13.36
N LYS A 59 -3.17 3.65 13.19
CA LYS A 59 -3.80 4.65 14.08
C LYS A 59 -4.00 4.13 15.49
N GLU A 60 -4.25 2.83 15.65
CA GLU A 60 -4.40 2.16 16.94
C GLU A 60 -3.05 1.84 17.61
N THR A 61 -2.03 1.50 16.81
CA THR A 61 -0.69 1.09 17.29
C THR A 61 0.34 2.23 17.34
N GLY A 62 0.03 3.37 16.73
CA GLY A 62 0.90 4.53 16.57
C GLY A 62 1.86 4.40 15.38
N TYR A 63 2.87 5.26 15.37
CA TYR A 63 3.87 5.33 14.31
C TYR A 63 5.28 5.17 14.87
N ILE A 64 6.21 4.86 13.97
CA ILE A 64 7.63 4.85 14.26
C ILE A 64 8.31 5.84 13.32
N CYS A 65 8.93 6.87 13.90
CA CYS A 65 9.79 7.79 13.19
C CYS A 65 11.22 7.23 13.17
N LEU A 66 11.79 7.09 11.97
CA LEU A 66 13.16 6.66 11.72
C LEU A 66 13.90 7.88 11.18
N GLN A 67 14.72 8.51 12.02
CA GLN A 67 15.52 9.67 11.65
C GLN A 67 16.89 9.22 11.18
N PHE A 68 17.30 9.65 9.99
CA PHE A 68 18.65 9.43 9.46
C PHE A 68 19.58 10.56 9.91
N GLU A 69 20.63 10.21 10.63
CA GLU A 69 21.62 11.16 11.13
C GLU A 69 22.84 11.27 10.19
N LYS A 70 23.57 12.40 10.27
CA LYS A 70 24.75 12.68 9.43
C LYS A 70 25.89 11.66 9.61
N ASN A 71 25.92 10.96 10.75
CA ASN A 71 26.85 9.88 11.08
C ASN A 71 26.48 8.53 10.42
N ARG A 72 25.45 8.50 9.55
CA ARG A 72 24.86 7.29 8.96
C ARG A 72 24.24 6.33 10.00
N ASN A 73 23.80 6.86 11.13
CA ASN A 73 23.05 6.09 12.12
C ASN A 73 21.56 6.39 12.03
N TRP A 74 20.76 5.40 12.39
CA TRP A 74 19.32 5.52 12.49
C TRP A 74 18.88 5.71 13.93
N LYS A 75 18.10 6.76 14.18
CA LYS A 75 17.42 6.97 15.45
C LYS A 75 15.94 6.61 15.31
N LYS A 76 15.51 5.58 16.05
CA LYS A 76 14.13 5.08 16.07
C LYS A 76 13.37 5.66 17.26
N LYS A 77 12.19 6.25 17.02
CA LYS A 77 11.32 6.80 18.08
C LYS A 77 9.85 6.46 17.79
N ARG A 78 9.12 5.94 18.78
CA ARG A 78 7.66 5.82 18.70
C ARG A 78 6.99 7.19 18.81
N THR A 79 5.97 7.44 17.99
CA THR A 79 5.28 8.73 17.91
C THR A 79 3.82 8.54 17.53
N HIS A 80 2.97 9.51 17.88
CA HIS A 80 1.59 9.60 17.40
C HIS A 80 1.44 10.62 16.26
N ASP A 81 2.49 11.38 15.96
CA ASP A 81 2.54 12.30 14.83
C ASP A 81 2.94 11.55 13.55
N PRO A 82 2.09 11.52 12.51
CA PRO A 82 2.40 10.89 11.24
C PRO A 82 3.35 11.72 10.36
N GLY A 83 3.76 12.93 10.77
CA GLY A 83 4.65 13.78 10.00
C GLY A 83 5.98 13.11 9.61
N GLN A 84 6.42 13.34 8.37
CA GLN A 84 7.73 12.87 7.90
C GLN A 84 8.85 13.78 8.43
N PRO A 85 9.96 13.22 8.95
CA PRO A 85 11.14 14.00 9.30
C PRO A 85 11.86 14.52 8.05
N VAL A 86 12.68 15.57 8.22
CA VAL A 86 13.49 16.14 7.14
C VAL A 86 14.45 15.09 6.53
N GLU A 87 15.13 14.32 7.39
CA GLU A 87 16.05 13.24 7.01
C GLU A 87 15.59 11.93 7.66
N GLY A 88 15.13 10.97 6.85
CA GLY A 88 14.51 9.73 7.28
C GLY A 88 13.03 9.65 6.87
N PHE A 89 12.24 8.83 7.56
CA PHE A 89 10.81 8.63 7.25
C PHE A 89 10.03 8.10 8.47
N THR A 90 8.72 8.27 8.44
CA THR A 90 7.76 7.78 9.46
C THR A 90 6.85 6.74 8.82
N VAL A 91 6.71 5.59 9.49
CA VAL A 91 5.83 4.47 9.06
C VAL A 91 4.91 4.03 10.20
N SER A 92 3.92 3.20 9.87
CA SER A 92 3.08 2.53 10.85
C SER A 92 3.92 1.73 11.86
N ALA A 93 3.52 1.75 13.14
CA ALA A 93 4.13 0.89 14.15
C ALA A 93 3.81 -0.60 13.95
N ALA A 94 2.87 -0.93 13.06
CA ALA A 94 2.50 -2.28 12.69
C ALA A 94 3.39 -2.89 11.58
N GLU A 95 4.29 -2.11 10.97
CA GLU A 95 5.21 -2.62 9.95
C GLU A 95 6.21 -3.64 10.53
N ASP A 96 6.53 -4.64 9.72
CA ASP A 96 7.48 -5.69 10.09
C ASP A 96 8.91 -5.14 10.18
N GLN A 97 9.71 -5.67 11.11
CA GLN A 97 11.10 -5.22 11.28
C GLN A 97 11.97 -5.44 10.03
N SER A 98 11.70 -6.50 9.26
CA SER A 98 12.42 -6.78 8.00
C SER A 98 12.12 -5.74 6.92
N GLN A 99 10.86 -5.30 6.83
CA GLN A 99 10.44 -4.24 5.90
C GLN A 99 11.03 -2.90 6.31
N ILE A 100 11.02 -2.58 7.60
CA ILE A 100 11.67 -1.38 8.14
C ILE A 100 13.16 -1.36 7.78
N GLN A 101 13.88 -2.47 8.00
CA GLN A 101 15.30 -2.56 7.68
C GLN A 101 15.56 -2.37 6.17
N MET A 102 14.73 -2.98 5.32
CA MET A 102 14.84 -2.83 3.87
C MET A 102 14.66 -1.38 3.42
N LEU A 103 13.73 -0.65 4.02
CA LEU A 103 13.51 0.77 3.75
C LEU A 103 14.69 1.63 4.22
N CYS A 104 15.27 1.33 5.39
CA CYS A 104 16.49 1.99 5.87
C CYS A 104 17.65 1.80 4.88
N ASP A 105 17.90 0.55 4.46
CA ASP A 105 18.96 0.21 3.51
C ASP A 105 18.76 0.91 2.15
N ALA A 106 17.52 0.95 1.67
CA ALA A 106 17.16 1.63 0.43
C ALA A 106 17.37 3.15 0.55
N TYR A 107 16.98 3.76 1.66
CA TYR A 107 17.13 5.19 1.91
C TYR A 107 18.61 5.61 1.96
N GLU A 108 19.46 4.80 2.60
CA GLU A 108 20.90 5.06 2.67
C GLU A 108 21.57 5.06 1.31
N LYS A 109 21.19 4.12 0.44
CA LYS A 109 21.75 3.93 -0.91
C LYS A 109 21.17 4.91 -1.93
N SER A 110 20.02 5.52 -1.63
CA SER A 110 19.34 6.46 -2.51
C SER A 110 19.96 7.85 -2.46
N ASP A 111 19.87 8.55 -3.58
CA ASP A 111 20.13 9.97 -3.68
C ASP A 111 18.98 10.80 -3.09
N ASN A 112 19.04 12.13 -3.22
CA ASN A 112 18.04 13.01 -2.62
C ASN A 112 16.62 12.75 -3.17
N ASP A 113 16.50 12.45 -4.46
CA ASP A 113 15.19 12.22 -5.09
C ASP A 113 14.62 10.87 -4.67
N GLY A 114 15.43 9.80 -4.64
CA GLY A 114 15.00 8.51 -4.12
C GLY A 114 14.56 8.58 -2.66
N ARG A 115 15.27 9.35 -1.83
CA ARG A 115 14.89 9.60 -0.42
C ARG A 115 13.55 10.31 -0.29
N LYS A 116 13.30 11.33 -1.11
CA LYS A 116 12.00 12.02 -1.17
C LYS A 116 10.88 11.09 -1.62
N MET A 117 11.14 10.20 -2.57
CA MET A 117 10.16 9.20 -2.99
C MET A 117 9.82 8.23 -1.84
N ILE A 118 10.82 7.74 -1.12
CA ILE A 118 10.61 6.88 0.05
C ILE A 118 9.76 7.61 1.11
N GLN A 119 10.08 8.87 1.43
CA GLN A 119 9.28 9.70 2.33
C GLN A 119 7.83 9.87 1.86
N LEU A 120 7.62 10.14 0.57
CA LEU A 120 6.28 10.29 0.00
C LEU A 120 5.48 9.00 0.11
N PHE A 121 6.06 7.85 -0.25
CA PHE A 121 5.35 6.58 -0.16
C PHE A 121 5.07 6.16 1.28
N ALA A 122 6.01 6.41 2.19
CA ALA A 122 5.79 6.20 3.63
C ALA A 122 4.66 7.09 4.16
N GLN A 123 4.57 8.34 3.68
CA GLN A 123 3.46 9.23 4.02
C GLN A 123 2.12 8.72 3.47
N LEU A 124 2.10 8.27 2.22
CA LEU A 124 0.88 7.75 1.59
C LEU A 124 0.41 6.43 2.22
N SER A 125 1.31 5.62 2.77
CA SER A 125 0.94 4.36 3.43
C SER A 125 0.27 4.55 4.79
N ILE A 126 0.49 5.70 5.44
CA ILE A 126 -0.09 6.02 6.76
C ILE A 126 -1.25 7.02 6.68
N ILE A 127 -1.43 7.73 5.56
CA ILE A 127 -2.64 8.53 5.31
C ILE A 127 -3.78 7.57 4.98
N GLU A 128 -4.76 7.48 5.88
CA GLU A 128 -6.02 6.80 5.59
C GLU A 128 -6.70 7.53 4.42
N GLY A 129 -7.04 6.78 3.35
CA GLY A 129 -7.92 7.29 2.32
C GLY A 129 -9.22 7.72 2.97
N GLU A 130 -9.62 8.99 2.77
CA GLU A 130 -10.92 9.49 3.20
C GLU A 130 -11.98 8.48 2.78
N GLY A 131 -12.62 7.87 3.78
CA GLY A 131 -13.65 6.86 3.54
C GLY A 131 -14.72 7.49 2.67
N VAL A 132 -14.94 6.91 1.48
CA VAL A 132 -16.17 7.14 0.73
C VAL A 132 -17.31 6.82 1.72
N PRO A 133 -18.15 7.80 2.11
CA PRO A 133 -19.25 7.51 3.02
C PRO A 133 -20.11 6.44 2.35
N PRO A 134 -20.59 5.42 3.08
CA PRO A 134 -21.42 4.38 2.50
C PRO A 134 -22.63 5.05 1.85
N GLY A 135 -22.69 4.99 0.51
CA GLY A 135 -23.80 5.51 -0.26
C GLY A 135 -25.08 4.92 0.29
N ARG A 136 -25.89 5.74 0.95
CA ARG A 136 -27.15 5.35 1.55
C ARG A 136 -28.09 5.00 0.42
N PHE A 137 -28.15 3.72 0.04
CA PHE A 137 -29.14 3.23 -0.91
C PHE A 137 -30.52 3.44 -0.27
N GLN A 138 -31.33 4.32 -0.85
CA GLN A 138 -32.76 4.40 -0.53
C GLN A 138 -33.48 3.51 -1.54
N PRO A 139 -34.33 2.58 -1.06
CA PRO A 139 -35.01 1.58 -1.89
C PRO A 139 -36.00 2.19 -2.88
#